data_AF-A0A968BSC8-F1
#
_entry.id   AF-A0A968BSC8-F1
#
_cell.length_a   1.000
_cell.length_b   1.000
_cell.length_c   1.000
_cell.angle_alpha   90.00
_cell.angle_beta   90.00
_cell.angle_gamma   90.00
#
_symmetry.space_group_name_H-M   'P 1'
#
loop_
_entity.id
_entity.type
_entity.pdbx_description
1 polymer ?
#
loop_
_entity_poly.entity_id
_entity_poly.type
_entity_poly.pdbx_seq_one_letter_code
_entity_poly.pdbx_strand_id
1 'polypeptide(L)' 'MLDLGIIVVNYNVRDLLRDCLASVYDSRGDLSFDLCVVDNDSHDGSADMVADEFPQARLIRAENNGYAASNNL' A
#
# COMPACT_ATOMS: atom_id res chain seq x y z
N MET A 1 -18.30 10.31 3.99
CA MET A 1 -18.43 8.88 4.30
C MET A 1 -17.45 8.19 3.37
N LEU A 2 -16.57 7.31 3.86
CA LEU A 2 -15.67 6.55 3.00
C LEU A 2 -16.46 5.44 2.30
N ASP A 3 -16.25 5.25 1.00
CA ASP A 3 -16.98 4.27 0.19
C ASP A 3 -16.19 2.96 0.01
N LEU A 4 -14.85 3.04 0.00
CA LEU A 4 -13.96 1.92 -0.29
C LEU A 4 -12.71 1.93 0.61
N GLY A 5 -12.37 0.78 1.18
CA GLY A 5 -11.07 0.53 1.80
C GLY A 5 -10.21 -0.35 0.92
N ILE A 6 -8.96 0.05 0.68
CA ILE A 6 -8.01 -0.67 -0.16
C ILE A 6 -6.84 -1.11 0.72
N ILE A 7 -6.55 -2.42 0.75
CA ILE A 7 -5.37 -2.97 1.42
C ILE A 7 -4.44 -3.53 0.36
N VAL A 8 -3.20 -3.07 0.34
CA VAL A 8 -2.13 -3.57 -0.52
C VAL A 8 -1.06 -4.19 0.36
N VAL A 9 -0.97 -5.52 0.37
CA VAL A 9 0.15 -6.23 1.01
C VAL A 9 1.31 -6.28 0.01
N ASN A 10 2.48 -5.79 0.42
CA ASN A 10 3.66 -5.70 -0.43
C ASN A 10 4.85 -6.49 0.15
N TYR A 11 5.62 -7.14 -0.72
CA TYR A 11 6.91 -7.76 -0.37
C TYR A 11 7.89 -7.70 -1.56
N ASN A 12 8.95 -6.91 -1.44
CA ASN A 12 10.08 -6.83 -2.38
C ASN A 12 9.70 -6.60 -3.87
N VAL A 13 8.73 -5.71 -4.14
CA VAL A 13 8.32 -5.33 -5.50
C VAL A 13 8.08 -3.82 -5.66
N ARG A 14 9.05 -2.99 -5.25
CA ARG A 14 8.98 -1.51 -5.25
C ARG A 14 8.36 -0.88 -6.49
N ASP A 15 8.86 -1.20 -7.69
CA ASP A 15 8.41 -0.51 -8.91
C ASP A 15 6.97 -0.91 -9.27
N LEU A 16 6.62 -2.18 -9.08
CA LEU A 16 5.24 -2.65 -9.30
C LEU A 16 4.28 -2.04 -8.27
N LEU A 17 4.70 -1.91 -7.01
CA LEU A 17 3.92 -1.23 -5.99
C LEU A 17 3.70 0.24 -6.36
N ARG A 18 4.74 0.94 -6.80
CA ARG A 18 4.65 2.34 -7.23
C ARG A 18 3.64 2.50 -8.36
N ASP A 19 3.73 1.68 -9.40
CA ASP A 19 2.81 1.71 -10.54
C ASP A 19 1.37 1.40 -10.11
N CYS A 20 1.20 0.45 -9.19
CA CYS A 20 -0.10 0.11 -8.61
C CYS A 20 -0.71 1.31 -7.86
N LEU A 21 0.03 1.94 -6.96
CA LEU A 21 -0.44 3.09 -6.18
C LEU A 21 -0.75 4.29 -7.07
N ALA A 22 0.12 4.58 -8.03
CA ALA A 22 -0.11 5.64 -9.02
C ALA A 22 -1.43 5.41 -9.78
N SER A 23 -1.66 4.18 -10.26
CA SER A 23 -2.90 3.81 -10.95
C SER A 23 -4.15 3.99 -10.09
N VAL A 24 -4.08 3.63 -8.81
CA VAL A 24 -5.20 3.83 -7.87
C VAL A 24 -5.50 5.33 -7.67
N TYR A 25 -4.48 6.17 -7.45
CA TYR A 25 -4.67 7.61 -7.25
C TYR A 25 -5.03 8.38 -8.53
N ASP A 26 -4.62 7.88 -9.70
CA ASP A 26 -5.01 8.42 -11.00
C ASP A 26 -6.43 8.00 -11.41
N SER A 27 -7.02 7.01 -10.75
CA SER A 27 -8.37 6.55 -11.03
C SER A 27 -9.39 7.69 -10.90
N ARG A 28 -10.33 7.75 -11.85
CA ARG A 28 -11.38 8.77 -11.90
C ARG A 28 -12.71 8.14 -11.51
N GLY A 29 -13.38 8.72 -10.52
CA GLY A 29 -14.69 8.28 -10.05
C GLY A 29 -15.14 9.11 -8.85
N ASP A 30 -16.39 8.92 -8.45
CA ASP A 30 -17.00 9.66 -7.34
C ASP A 30 -16.88 8.93 -5.99
N LEU A 31 -16.14 7.82 -5.95
CA LEU A 31 -15.90 7.05 -4.73
C LEU A 31 -14.77 7.69 -3.93
N SER A 32 -15.03 7.96 -2.66
CA SER A 32 -13.99 8.26 -1.70
C SER A 32 -13.39 6.96 -1.17
N PHE A 33 -12.06 6.90 -1.07
CA PHE A 33 -11.37 5.71 -0.59
C PHE A 33 -10.28 6.03 0.43
N ASP A 34 -9.96 5.02 1.23
CA ASP A 34 -8.79 4.99 2.12
C ASP A 34 -7.88 3.84 1.69
N LEU A 35 -6.58 4.09 1.66
CA LEU A 35 -5.58 3.14 1.16
C LEU A 35 -4.56 2.84 2.24
N CYS A 36 -4.45 1.56 2.58
CA CYS A 36 -3.45 1.02 3.49
C CYS A 36 -2.45 0.17 2.72
N VAL A 37 -1.16 0.49 2.83
CA VAL A 37 -0.06 -0.37 2.38
C VAL A 37 0.51 -1.09 3.60
N VAL A 38 0.54 -2.42 3.54
CA VAL A 38 1.21 -3.25 4.53
C VAL A 38 2.49 -3.79 3.90
N ASP A 39 3.63 -3.22 4.29
CA ASP A 39 4.94 -3.73 3.90
C ASP A 39 5.34 -4.91 4.78
N ASN A 40 5.51 -6.06 4.16
CA ASN A 40 5.74 -7.36 4.80
C ASN A 40 7.25 -7.67 4.90
N ASP A 41 8.01 -6.75 5.50
CA ASP A 41 9.47 -6.77 5.69
C ASP A 41 10.28 -6.72 4.39
N SER A 42 9.98 -5.72 3.55
CA SER A 42 10.70 -5.53 2.29
C SER A 42 12.06 -4.85 2.50
N HIS A 43 13.03 -5.24 1.67
CA HIS A 43 14.42 -4.76 1.71
C HIS A 43 14.85 -4.05 0.42
N ASP A 44 13.91 -3.77 -0.49
CA ASP A 44 14.13 -3.12 -1.78
C ASP A 44 13.83 -1.60 -1.77
N GLY A 45 13.51 -1.05 -0.59
CA GLY A 45 13.12 0.34 -0.42
C GLY A 45 11.66 0.65 -0.79
N SER A 46 10.80 -0.35 -0.99
CA SER A 46 9.37 -0.15 -1.26
C SER A 46 8.67 0.65 -0.16
N ALA A 47 8.93 0.34 1.11
CA ALA A 47 8.29 1.02 2.24
C ALA A 47 8.68 2.49 2.33
N ASP A 48 9.95 2.81 2.08
CA ASP A 48 10.44 4.19 2.06
C ASP A 48 9.85 4.96 0.88
N MET A 49 9.79 4.33 -0.31
CA MET A 49 9.13 4.88 -1.47
C MET A 49 7.66 5.23 -1.20
N VAL A 50 6.91 4.37 -0.50
CA VAL A 50 5.52 4.66 -0.13
C VAL A 50 5.44 5.89 0.78
N ALA A 51 6.30 5.97 1.80
CA ALA A 51 6.31 7.08 2.73
C ALA A 51 6.65 8.42 2.05
N ASP A 52 7.59 8.40 1.09
CA ASP A 52 8.08 9.59 0.42
C ASP A 52 7.14 10.07 -0.71
N GLU A 53 6.61 9.14 -1.51
CA GLU A 53 5.87 9.48 -2.75
C GLU A 53 4.35 9.42 -2.60
N PHE A 54 3.87 8.63 -1.64
CA PHE A 54 2.44 8.44 -1.38
C PHE A 54 2.09 8.72 0.10
N PRO A 55 2.41 9.92 0.64
CA PRO A 55 2.20 10.23 2.06
C PRO A 55 0.73 10.21 2.49
N GLN A 56 -0.21 10.24 1.54
CA GLN A 56 -1.64 10.06 1.77
C GLN A 56 -2.05 8.59 2.04
N ALA A 57 -1.21 7.62 1.69
CA ALA A 57 -1.43 6.22 2.03
C ALA A 57 -1.05 5.94 3.48
N ARG A 58 -1.84 5.13 4.18
CA ARG A 58 -1.47 4.62 5.50
C ARG A 58 -0.44 3.50 5.32
N LEU A 59 0.79 3.71 5.74
CA LEU A 59 1.84 2.70 5.70
C LEU A 59 1.96 1.94 7.04
N ILE A 60 1.90 0.62 6.97
CA ILE A 60 2.24 -0.29 8.07
C ILE A 60 3.50 -1.05 7.67
N ARG A 61 4.54 -1.00 8.52
CA ARG A 61 5.73 -1.85 8.38
C ARG A 61 5.57 -3.05 9.34
N ALA A 62 5.55 -4.25 8.79
CA ALA A 62 5.28 -5.48 9.51
C ALA A 62 6.42 -6.50 9.32
N GLU A 63 6.56 -7.43 10.26
CA GLU A 63 7.41 -8.60 10.07
C GLU A 63 6.80 -9.55 9.01
N ASN A 64 7.64 -10.30 8.31
CA ASN A 64 7.17 -11.26 7.31
C ASN A 64 6.56 -12.52 7.94
N ASN A 65 5.27 -12.43 8.31
CA ASN A 65 4.46 -13.53 8.82
C ASN A 65 3.53 -14.13 7.75
N GLY A 66 3.82 -13.86 6.48
CA GLY A 66 3.03 -14.29 5.33
C GLY A 66 1.83 -13.39 5.03
N TYR A 67 1.26 -13.56 3.84
CA TYR A 67 0.20 -12.70 3.29
C TYR A 67 -1.01 -12.55 4.22
N ALA A 68 -1.52 -13.66 4.78
CA ALA A 68 -2.74 -13.63 5.59
C ALA A 68 -2.57 -12.86 6.90
N ALA A 69 -1.39 -12.91 7.52
CA ALA A 69 -1.11 -12.12 8.71
C ALA A 69 -1.12 -10.62 8.35
N SER A 70 -0.40 -10.26 7.28
CA SER A 70 -0.26 -8.88 6.83
C SER A 70 -1.56 -8.27 6.30
N ASN A 71 -2.41 -9.06 5.63
CA ASN A 71 -3.74 -8.60 5.16
C ASN A 71 -4.72 -8.31 6.31
N ASN A 72 -4.46 -8.84 7.52
CA ASN A 72 -5.36 -8.73 8.68
C ASN A 72 -4.85 -7.73 9.74
N LEU A 73 -3.94 -6.81 9.37
CA LEU A 73 -3.46 -5.69 10.19
C LEU A 73 -4.28 -4.41 9.97
#